data_AF-A0A954QQN6-F1
#
_entry.id   AF-A0A954QQN6-F1
#
_cell.length_a   1.000
_cell.length_b   1.000
_cell.length_c   1.000
_cell.angle_alpha   90.00
_cell.angle_beta   90.00
_cell.angle_gamma   90.00
#
_symmetry.space_group_name_H-M   'P 1'
#
loop_
_entity.id
_entity.type
_entity.pdbx_description
1 polymer ?
#
loop_
_entity_poly.entity_id
_entity_poly.type
_entity_poly.pdbx_seq_one_letter_code
_entity_poly.pdbx_strand_id
1 'polypeptide(L)'
;DRFDFRMANESLGKCLKISQKGDSDFESSTIVPREVLETVNGQIEALGGSPAKGTRCKPATASTQLLGITKAAVQSSSFISAASFQETTKVLTEAALAGKTDRLVGLKENVILGHLIPAGTGFRTFQEADVRIRPEALETLAAEKDRTLVASFPLLESAEPTHSSVGGADEVEDVPTIRPESLFGVTELPPDEDN
;
A
#
# COMPACT_ATOMS: atom_id res chain seq x y z
N ASP A 1 0.13 -13.31 -11.73
CA ASP A 1 -0.65 -12.33 -12.50
C ASP A 1 0.30 -11.33 -13.17
N ARG A 2 -0.07 -10.78 -14.34
CA ARG A 2 0.73 -9.79 -15.08
C ARG A 2 0.79 -8.45 -14.33
N PHE A 3 -0.28 -8.08 -13.64
CA PHE A 3 -0.34 -6.82 -12.87
C PHE A 3 0.59 -6.86 -11.67
N ASP A 4 0.46 -7.86 -10.80
CA ASP A 4 1.36 -8.07 -9.65
C ASP A 4 2.83 -8.12 -10.07
N PHE A 5 3.13 -8.82 -11.17
CA PHE A 5 4.49 -8.93 -11.69
C PHE A 5 5.05 -7.58 -12.13
N ARG A 6 4.26 -6.77 -12.84
CA ARG A 6 4.66 -5.42 -13.26
C ARG A 6 4.86 -4.51 -12.07
N MET A 7 3.94 -4.54 -11.11
CA MET A 7 4.01 -3.75 -9.88
C MET A 7 5.25 -4.12 -9.05
N ALA A 8 5.53 -5.42 -8.90
CA ALA A 8 6.74 -5.89 -8.22
C ALA A 8 8.01 -5.43 -8.95
N ASN A 9 8.05 -5.54 -10.29
CA ASN A 9 9.18 -5.03 -11.07
C ASN A 9 9.36 -3.51 -10.93
N GLU A 10 8.27 -2.74 -10.89
CA GLU A 10 8.32 -1.30 -10.66
C GLU A 10 8.86 -0.97 -9.27
N SER A 11 8.40 -1.68 -8.22
CA SER A 11 8.93 -1.53 -6.87
C SER A 11 10.42 -1.88 -6.80
N LEU A 12 10.85 -2.94 -7.50
CA LEU A 12 12.26 -3.33 -7.57
C LEU A 12 13.11 -2.30 -8.31
N GLY A 13 12.53 -1.56 -9.26
CA GLY A 13 13.19 -0.44 -9.93
C GLY A 13 13.54 0.72 -8.98
N LYS A 14 12.78 0.87 -7.88
CA LYS A 14 13.03 1.87 -6.82
C LYS A 14 14.00 1.36 -5.75
N CYS A 15 14.38 0.08 -5.79
CA CYS A 15 15.28 -0.53 -4.83
C CYS A 15 16.71 -0.70 -5.37
N LEU A 16 17.67 -0.73 -4.45
CA LEU A 16 19.08 -0.99 -4.71
C LEU A 16 19.52 -2.21 -3.92
N LYS A 17 20.31 -3.08 -4.54
CA LYS A 17 20.95 -4.21 -3.88
C LYS A 17 22.29 -3.77 -3.29
N ILE A 18 22.49 -3.97 -2.00
CA ILE A 18 23.71 -3.51 -1.31
C ILE A 18 24.89 -4.40 -1.70
N SER A 19 25.92 -3.78 -2.28
CA SER A 19 27.15 -4.45 -2.70
C SER A 19 28.25 -4.24 -1.65
N GLN A 20 28.46 -2.99 -1.24
CA GLN A 20 29.41 -2.63 -0.18
C GLN A 20 28.65 -2.10 1.02
N LYS A 21 28.86 -2.76 2.16
CA LYS A 21 28.21 -2.45 3.45
C LYS A 21 28.69 -1.12 4.05
N GLY A 22 29.95 -0.72 3.81
CA GLY A 22 30.54 0.42 4.51
C GLY A 22 30.39 0.26 6.03
N ASP A 23 30.06 1.35 6.72
CA ASP A 23 29.71 1.37 8.15
C ASP A 23 28.18 1.29 8.39
N SER A 24 27.40 0.92 7.37
CA SER A 24 25.95 0.78 7.53
C SER A 24 25.56 -0.57 8.16
N ASP A 25 24.44 -0.59 8.88
CA ASP A 25 23.89 -1.81 9.50
C ASP A 25 23.30 -2.81 8.49
N PHE A 26 23.30 -2.47 7.20
CA PHE A 26 22.70 -3.32 6.19
C PHE A 26 23.52 -4.58 5.88
N GLU A 27 22.83 -5.70 5.63
CA GLU A 27 23.48 -6.93 5.18
C GLU A 27 23.79 -6.86 3.68
N SER A 28 25.02 -7.25 3.31
CA SER A 28 25.42 -7.38 1.91
C SER A 28 24.47 -8.33 1.18
N SER A 29 24.01 -7.94 -0.01
CA SER A 29 22.99 -8.60 -0.84
C SER A 29 21.52 -8.29 -0.55
N THR A 30 21.20 -7.55 0.51
CA THR A 30 19.82 -7.11 0.80
C THR A 30 19.35 -6.07 -0.22
N ILE A 31 18.06 -6.15 -0.57
CA ILE A 31 17.39 -5.18 -1.44
C ILE A 31 16.75 -4.13 -0.54
N VAL A 32 17.19 -2.88 -0.67
CA VAL A 32 16.72 -1.76 0.16
C VAL A 32 16.17 -0.66 -0.75
N PRO A 33 15.09 0.05 -0.39
CA PRO A 33 14.61 1.20 -1.15
C PRO A 33 15.70 2.27 -1.25
N ARG A 34 15.77 2.96 -2.40
CA ARG A 34 16.77 4.00 -2.63
C ARG A 34 16.70 5.14 -1.59
N GLU A 35 15.50 5.56 -1.22
CA GLU A 35 15.26 6.65 -0.26
C GLU A 35 15.81 6.32 1.14
N VAL A 36 15.60 5.07 1.59
CA VAL A 36 16.11 4.59 2.88
C VAL A 36 17.65 4.52 2.87
N LEU A 37 18.24 4.10 1.75
CA LEU A 37 19.69 4.05 1.63
C LEU A 37 20.31 5.45 1.61
N GLU A 38 19.70 6.42 0.92
CA GLU A 38 20.18 7.81 0.85
C GLU A 38 20.11 8.51 2.22
N THR A 39 19.02 8.32 2.97
CA THR A 39 18.87 8.89 4.31
C THR A 39 19.88 8.31 5.31
N VAL A 40 20.08 6.98 5.32
CA VAL A 40 21.07 6.32 6.17
C VAL A 40 22.50 6.71 5.79
N ASN A 41 22.81 6.78 4.49
CA ASN A 41 24.12 7.26 4.05
C ASN A 41 24.39 8.70 4.48
N GLY A 42 23.39 9.59 4.40
CA GLY A 42 23.53 10.96 4.89
C GLY A 42 23.82 11.05 6.39
N GLN A 43 23.23 10.17 7.21
CA GLN A 43 23.53 10.07 8.63
C GLN A 43 24.95 9.54 8.88
N ILE A 44 25.39 8.54 8.13
CA ILE A 44 26.75 7.97 8.26
C ILE A 44 27.80 8.99 7.82
N GLU A 45 27.56 9.74 6.75
CA GLU A 45 28.44 10.81 6.29
C GLU A 45 28.53 11.96 7.32
N ALA A 46 27.42 12.32 7.98
CA ALA A 46 27.41 13.29 9.07
C ALA A 46 28.23 12.82 10.28
N LEU A 47 28.27 11.50 10.53
CA LEU A 47 29.10 10.86 11.55
C LEU A 47 30.55 10.62 11.08
N GLY A 48 30.89 10.99 9.85
CA GLY A 48 32.24 10.84 9.27
C GLY A 48 32.58 9.42 8.80
N GLY A 49 31.59 8.53 8.68
CA GLY A 49 31.77 7.15 8.24
C GLY A 49 31.77 6.96 6.72
N SER A 50 31.99 5.72 6.30
CA SER A 50 32.02 5.34 4.89
C SER A 50 30.62 5.01 4.35
N PRO A 51 30.15 5.66 3.25
CA PRO A 51 28.81 5.44 2.73
C PRO A 51 28.65 4.07 2.05
N ALA A 52 27.48 3.47 2.20
CA ALA A 52 27.15 2.19 1.59
C ALA A 52 26.86 2.35 0.09
N LYS A 53 27.36 1.43 -0.74
CA LYS A 53 27.14 1.43 -2.20
C LYS A 53 26.20 0.30 -2.62
N GLY A 54 25.14 0.68 -3.33
CA GLY A 54 24.17 -0.23 -3.92
C GLY A 54 24.27 -0.31 -5.45
N THR A 55 24.02 -1.49 -6.00
CA THR A 55 23.87 -1.75 -7.45
C THR A 55 22.39 -1.84 -7.79
N ARG A 56 21.98 -1.37 -8.98
CA ARG A 56 20.59 -1.49 -9.44
C ARG A 56 20.16 -2.95 -9.54
N CYS A 57 18.93 -3.25 -9.09
CA CYS A 57 18.32 -4.55 -9.26
C CYS A 57 18.03 -4.82 -10.75
N LYS A 58 18.29 -6.05 -11.21
CA LYS A 58 17.91 -6.48 -12.56
C LYS A 58 16.41 -6.80 -12.58
N PRO A 59 15.60 -6.23 -13.50
CA PRO A 59 14.18 -6.53 -13.57
C PRO A 59 13.97 -7.98 -13.99
N ALA A 60 12.89 -8.61 -13.50
CA ALA A 60 12.54 -9.95 -13.90
C ALA A 60 11.89 -9.94 -15.31
N THR A 61 12.20 -10.95 -16.11
CA THR A 61 11.55 -11.20 -17.42
C THR A 61 10.55 -12.34 -17.27
N ALA A 62 9.36 -12.20 -17.85
CA ALA A 62 8.34 -13.24 -17.88
C ALA A 62 7.93 -13.58 -19.32
N SER A 63 7.53 -14.82 -19.56
CA SER A 63 6.97 -15.29 -20.83
C SER A 63 5.52 -15.74 -20.64
N THR A 64 4.68 -15.54 -21.66
CA THR A 64 3.28 -15.98 -21.63
C THR A 64 3.22 -17.49 -21.84
N GLN A 65 2.61 -18.21 -20.89
CA GLN A 65 2.34 -19.63 -21.03
C GLN A 65 0.88 -19.85 -21.44
N LEU A 66 0.65 -20.62 -22.50
CA LEU A 66 -0.70 -21.03 -22.89
C LEU A 66 -1.12 -22.23 -22.04
N LEU A 67 -2.22 -22.08 -21.31
CA LEU A 67 -2.83 -23.12 -20.49
C LEU A 67 -4.24 -23.42 -20.99
N GLY A 68 -4.65 -24.69 -20.94
CA GLY A 68 -6.03 -25.07 -21.24
C GLY A 68 -7.01 -24.59 -20.17
N ILE A 69 -8.29 -24.46 -20.51
CA ILE A 69 -9.33 -23.90 -19.63
C ILE A 69 -9.40 -24.60 -18.27
N THR A 70 -9.29 -25.93 -18.24
CA THR A 70 -9.36 -26.75 -17.01
C THR A 70 -8.18 -26.44 -16.09
N LYS A 71 -6.97 -26.40 -16.65
CA LYS A 71 -5.74 -26.14 -15.89
C LYS A 71 -5.69 -24.71 -15.37
N ALA A 72 -6.13 -23.75 -16.18
CA ALA A 72 -6.25 -22.35 -15.77
C ALA A 72 -7.29 -22.18 -14.65
N ALA A 73 -8.44 -22.86 -14.72
CA ALA A 73 -9.48 -22.76 -13.70
C ALA A 73 -9.07 -23.34 -12.33
N VAL A 74 -8.32 -24.45 -12.32
CA VAL A 74 -7.79 -25.05 -11.08
C VAL A 74 -6.70 -24.17 -10.45
N GLN A 75 -5.96 -23.41 -11.24
CA GLN A 75 -4.91 -22.50 -10.78
C GLN A 75 -5.40 -21.10 -10.39
N SER A 76 -6.70 -20.93 -10.13
CA SER A 76 -7.26 -19.67 -9.65
C SER A 76 -6.65 -19.23 -8.31
N SER A 77 -6.63 -17.92 -8.05
CA SER A 77 -6.14 -17.34 -6.79
C SER A 77 -7.01 -17.74 -5.59
N SER A 78 -8.31 -17.89 -5.80
CA SER A 78 -9.26 -18.39 -4.80
C SER A 78 -9.29 -19.91 -4.81
N PHE A 79 -9.02 -20.51 -3.64
CA PHE A 79 -9.14 -21.95 -3.47
C PHE A 79 -10.60 -22.40 -3.39
N ILE A 80 -11.52 -21.56 -2.91
CA ILE A 80 -12.97 -21.88 -2.87
C ILE A 80 -13.52 -21.99 -4.29
N SER A 81 -13.18 -21.03 -5.15
CA SER A 81 -13.54 -21.03 -6.57
C SER A 81 -12.88 -22.17 -7.35
N ALA A 82 -11.60 -22.44 -7.07
CA ALA A 82 -10.86 -23.53 -7.71
C ALA A 82 -11.41 -24.91 -7.31
N ALA A 83 -11.63 -25.16 -6.01
CA ALA A 83 -12.12 -26.44 -5.50
C ALA A 83 -13.51 -26.77 -6.05
N SER A 84 -14.38 -25.77 -6.22
CA SER A 84 -15.73 -25.96 -6.76
C SER A 84 -15.78 -26.21 -8.28
N PHE A 85 -14.66 -26.19 -9.01
CA PHE A 85 -14.64 -26.60 -10.41
C PHE A 85 -14.40 -28.10 -10.52
N GLN A 86 -13.22 -28.57 -10.12
CA GLN A 86 -12.78 -29.98 -10.11
C GLN A 86 -11.66 -30.18 -9.07
N GLU A 87 -11.24 -31.43 -8.83
CA GLU A 87 -10.10 -31.78 -7.96
C GLU A 87 -10.20 -31.24 -6.51
N THR A 88 -11.42 -31.20 -5.95
CA THR A 88 -11.75 -30.63 -4.61
C THR A 88 -10.76 -31.05 -3.52
N THR A 89 -10.50 -32.34 -3.36
CA THR A 89 -9.62 -32.87 -2.31
C THR A 89 -8.21 -32.30 -2.42
N LYS A 90 -7.65 -32.28 -3.63
CA LYS A 90 -6.29 -31.80 -3.87
C LYS A 90 -6.18 -30.30 -3.59
N VAL A 91 -7.10 -29.51 -4.13
CA VAL A 91 -7.11 -28.05 -3.93
C VAL A 91 -7.24 -27.68 -2.45
N LEU A 92 -8.12 -28.35 -1.71
CA LEU A 92 -8.30 -28.09 -0.27
C LEU A 92 -7.08 -28.53 0.55
N THR A 93 -6.44 -29.65 0.21
CA THR A 93 -5.21 -30.07 0.90
C THR A 93 -4.05 -29.11 0.68
N GLU A 94 -3.84 -28.65 -0.55
CA GLU A 94 -2.79 -27.68 -0.87
C GLU A 94 -3.05 -26.33 -0.18
N ALA A 95 -4.30 -25.89 -0.13
CA ALA A 95 -4.69 -24.66 0.57
C ALA A 95 -4.47 -24.77 2.09
N ALA A 96 -4.84 -25.91 2.70
CA ALA A 96 -4.64 -26.17 4.12
C ALA A 96 -3.15 -26.23 4.48
N LEU A 97 -2.32 -26.92 3.68
CA LEU A 97 -0.88 -27.00 3.89
C LEU A 97 -0.19 -25.64 3.78
N ALA A 98 -0.63 -24.80 2.84
CA ALA A 98 -0.09 -23.46 2.64
C ALA A 98 -0.71 -22.40 3.56
N GLY A 99 -1.71 -22.75 4.39
CA GLY A 99 -2.44 -21.80 5.23
C GLY A 99 -3.11 -20.67 4.44
N LYS A 100 -3.57 -20.95 3.21
CA LYS A 100 -4.14 -19.92 2.32
C LYS A 100 -5.46 -19.40 2.88
N THR A 101 -5.62 -18.08 2.87
CA THR A 101 -6.88 -17.40 3.22
C THR A 101 -7.50 -16.82 1.96
N ASP A 102 -8.79 -17.06 1.76
CA ASP A 102 -9.54 -16.51 0.62
C ASP A 102 -10.08 -15.12 0.96
N ARG A 103 -9.87 -14.16 0.05
CA ARG A 103 -10.32 -12.77 0.22
C ARG A 103 -11.69 -12.48 -0.38
N LEU A 104 -12.35 -13.47 -0.98
CA LEU A 104 -13.72 -13.36 -1.52
C LEU A 104 -13.87 -12.19 -2.51
N VAL A 105 -12.85 -11.93 -3.32
CA VAL A 105 -12.88 -10.87 -4.34
C VAL A 105 -13.56 -11.37 -5.62
N GLY A 106 -13.67 -12.69 -5.81
CA GLY A 106 -14.23 -13.31 -6.98
C GLY A 106 -15.76 -13.43 -6.93
N LEU A 107 -16.37 -13.55 -8.11
CA LEU A 107 -17.81 -13.77 -8.22
C LEU A 107 -18.23 -15.13 -7.65
N LYS A 108 -17.48 -16.20 -7.98
CA LYS A 108 -17.88 -17.57 -7.64
C LYS A 108 -17.77 -17.86 -6.14
N GLU A 109 -16.74 -17.36 -5.46
CA GLU A 109 -16.64 -17.47 -3.99
C GLU A 109 -17.88 -16.88 -3.30
N ASN A 110 -18.26 -15.65 -3.66
CA ASN A 110 -19.38 -14.95 -3.04
C ASN A 110 -20.71 -15.65 -3.32
N VAL A 111 -20.91 -16.19 -4.54
CA VAL A 111 -22.10 -16.99 -4.86
C VAL A 111 -22.17 -18.26 -4.00
N ILE A 112 -21.05 -18.96 -3.81
CA ILE A 112 -21.01 -20.21 -3.02
C ILE A 112 -21.33 -19.94 -1.54
N LEU A 113 -20.84 -18.83 -1.00
CA LEU A 113 -21.06 -18.44 0.41
C LEU A 113 -22.40 -17.73 0.63
N GLY A 114 -23.09 -17.30 -0.42
CA GLY A 114 -24.34 -16.53 -0.33
C GLY A 114 -24.15 -15.04 -0.04
N HIS A 115 -22.96 -14.49 -0.30
CA HIS A 115 -22.69 -13.06 -0.22
C HIS A 115 -23.11 -12.33 -1.51
N LEU A 116 -23.27 -11.00 -1.42
CA LEU A 116 -23.48 -10.18 -2.61
C LEU A 116 -22.27 -10.27 -3.54
N ILE A 117 -22.51 -10.56 -4.81
CA ILE A 117 -21.45 -10.60 -5.82
C ILE A 117 -20.87 -9.20 -6.04
N PRO A 118 -19.55 -9.07 -6.29
CA PRO A 118 -18.90 -7.78 -6.54
C PRO A 118 -19.14 -7.26 -7.96
N ALA A 119 -20.38 -7.36 -8.45
CA ALA A 119 -20.81 -6.94 -9.77
C ALA A 119 -22.22 -6.34 -9.72
N GLY A 120 -22.50 -5.38 -10.60
CA GLY A 120 -23.81 -4.73 -10.66
C GLY A 120 -24.18 -4.03 -9.35
N THR A 121 -25.33 -4.37 -8.78
CA THR A 121 -25.84 -3.76 -7.54
C THR A 121 -24.99 -4.08 -6.32
N GLY A 122 -24.31 -5.22 -6.29
CA GLY A 122 -23.41 -5.59 -5.19
C GLY A 122 -22.07 -4.84 -5.21
N PHE A 123 -21.70 -4.20 -6.34
CA PHE A 123 -20.46 -3.42 -6.43
C PHE A 123 -20.56 -2.09 -5.68
N ARG A 124 -21.76 -1.51 -5.55
CA ARG A 124 -21.96 -0.27 -4.77
C ARG A 124 -21.60 -0.45 -3.31
N THR A 125 -22.06 -1.53 -2.69
CA THR A 125 -21.71 -1.84 -1.29
C THR A 125 -20.20 -2.03 -1.10
N PHE A 126 -19.47 -2.53 -2.09
CA PHE A 126 -18.01 -2.66 -2.04
C PHE A 126 -17.28 -1.31 -2.20
N GLN A 127 -17.81 -0.38 -3.00
CA GLN A 127 -17.25 0.98 -3.15
C GLN A 127 -17.63 1.90 -1.98
N GLU A 128 -18.88 1.80 -1.52
CA GLU A 128 -19.47 2.57 -0.42
C GLU A 128 -19.22 1.92 0.94
N ALA A 129 -18.43 0.84 0.99
CA ALA A 129 -17.93 0.27 2.24
C ALA A 129 -16.93 1.23 2.90
N ASP A 130 -17.47 2.33 3.44
CA ASP A 130 -16.75 3.21 4.32
C ASP A 130 -16.50 2.47 5.64
N VAL A 131 -15.23 2.46 6.06
CA VAL A 131 -14.88 2.05 7.40
C VAL A 131 -15.45 3.10 8.35
N ARG A 132 -16.66 2.83 8.87
CA ARG A 132 -17.24 3.61 9.97
C ARG A 132 -16.44 3.34 11.24
N ILE A 133 -15.32 4.06 11.40
CA ILE A 133 -14.57 4.04 12.64
C ILE A 133 -15.41 4.77 13.68
N ARG A 134 -15.70 4.11 14.80
CA ARG A 134 -16.39 4.76 15.92
C ARG A 134 -15.49 5.88 16.45
N PRO A 135 -16.00 7.09 16.69
CA PRO A 135 -15.18 8.22 17.17
C PRO A 135 -14.46 7.87 18.47
N GLU A 136 -15.12 7.15 19.38
CA GLU A 136 -14.50 6.66 20.62
C GLU A 136 -13.26 5.77 20.39
N ALA A 137 -13.27 4.96 19.33
CA ALA A 137 -12.13 4.10 19.00
C ALA A 137 -10.95 4.90 18.41
N LEU A 138 -11.23 5.98 17.67
CA LEU A 138 -10.20 6.89 17.15
C LEU A 138 -9.51 7.63 18.30
N GLU A 139 -10.27 8.10 19.29
CA GLU A 139 -9.72 8.77 20.46
C GLU A 139 -8.82 7.85 21.28
N THR A 140 -9.22 6.59 21.49
CA THR A 140 -8.35 5.61 22.18
C THR A 140 -7.06 5.32 21.42
N LEU A 141 -7.12 5.20 20.09
CA LEU A 141 -5.94 4.97 19.25
C LEU A 141 -5.02 6.19 19.20
N ALA A 142 -5.60 7.40 19.16
CA ALA A 142 -4.86 8.65 19.22
C ALA A 142 -4.14 8.81 20.58
N ALA A 143 -4.84 8.55 21.69
CA ALA A 143 -4.25 8.60 23.02
C ALA A 143 -3.13 7.56 23.21
N GLU A 144 -3.26 6.36 22.66
CA GLU A 144 -2.18 5.36 22.65
C GLU A 144 -0.99 5.82 21.80
N LYS A 145 -1.24 6.45 20.65
CA LYS A 145 -0.19 6.99 19.78
C LYS A 145 0.57 8.12 20.48
N ASP A 146 -0.12 9.03 21.14
CA ASP A 146 0.52 10.13 21.89
C ASP A 146 1.35 9.58 23.06
N ARG A 147 0.82 8.60 23.78
CA ARG A 147 1.54 7.95 24.88
C ARG A 147 2.80 7.21 24.41
N THR A 148 2.73 6.54 23.26
CA THR A 148 3.89 5.83 22.69
C THR A 148 4.93 6.80 22.13
N LEU A 149 4.51 7.93 21.56
CA LEU A 149 5.40 9.01 21.13
C LEU A 149 6.13 9.67 22.30
N VAL A 150 5.43 9.98 23.39
CA VAL A 150 6.05 10.54 24.62
C VAL A 150 7.04 9.56 25.22
N ALA A 151 6.71 8.27 25.25
CA ALA A 151 7.62 7.25 25.77
C ALA A 151 8.87 7.04 24.89
N SER A 152 8.74 7.20 23.57
CA SER A 152 9.85 7.02 22.61
C SER A 152 10.69 8.27 22.40
N PHE A 153 10.14 9.47 22.60
CA PHE A 153 10.84 10.74 22.41
C PHE A 153 10.60 11.74 23.56
N PRO A 154 11.22 11.52 24.74
CA PRO A 154 11.07 12.41 25.91
C PRO A 154 11.60 13.85 25.72
N LEU A 155 12.41 14.12 24.68
CA LEU A 155 13.01 15.45 24.46
C LEU A 155 12.09 16.43 23.73
N LEU A 156 10.99 15.96 23.13
CA LEU A 156 10.09 16.79 22.34
C LEU A 156 9.31 17.82 23.19
N GLU A 157 9.16 17.55 24.49
CA GLU A 157 8.44 18.41 25.44
C GLU A 157 9.29 19.57 25.98
N SER A 158 10.62 19.55 25.74
CA SER A 158 11.55 20.56 26.23
C SER A 158 11.76 21.75 25.27
N ALA A 159 11.12 21.74 24.10
CA ALA A 159 11.12 22.85 23.16
C ALA A 159 9.83 23.66 23.31
N GLU A 160 9.86 24.74 24.09
CA GLU A 160 8.72 25.66 24.20
C GLU A 160 8.35 26.28 22.85
N PRO A 161 7.06 26.43 22.51
CA PRO A 161 6.64 27.28 21.40
C PRO A 161 6.88 28.73 21.80
N THR A 162 7.89 29.35 21.20
CA THR A 162 8.17 30.77 21.38
C THR A 162 7.08 31.60 20.70
N HIS A 163 6.03 31.96 21.46
CA HIS A 163 5.09 33.01 21.07
C HIS A 163 5.76 34.38 21.25
N SER A 164 6.18 35.02 20.15
CA SER A 164 6.46 36.46 20.11
C SER A 164 5.24 37.21 19.59
N SER A 165 4.74 38.14 20.40
CA SER A 165 3.59 38.98 20.12
C SER A 165 3.95 40.15 19.20
N VAL A 166 3.25 40.29 18.07
CA VAL A 166 2.99 41.60 17.43
C VAL A 166 1.50 41.64 17.10
N GLY A 167 0.79 42.65 17.63
CA GLY A 167 -0.67 42.77 17.55
C GLY A 167 -1.19 43.56 16.35
N GLY A 168 -2.50 43.43 16.11
CA GLY A 168 -3.29 44.30 15.24
C GLY A 168 -4.51 43.62 14.61
N ALA A 169 -5.68 43.86 15.22
CA ALA A 169 -7.07 43.88 14.74
C ALA A 169 -7.53 43.13 13.46
N ASP A 170 -8.71 42.49 13.62
CA ASP A 170 -9.77 42.19 12.65
C ASP A 170 -9.40 41.48 11.33
N GLU A 171 -9.77 40.20 11.22
CA GLU A 171 -10.80 39.68 10.30
C GLU A 171 -10.80 38.14 10.32
N VAL A 172 -12.00 37.57 10.24
CA VAL A 172 -12.22 36.12 10.17
C VAL A 172 -11.87 35.68 8.75
N GLU A 173 -10.70 35.09 8.53
CA GLU A 173 -10.39 34.42 7.26
C GLU A 173 -10.66 32.91 7.36
N ASP A 174 -11.57 32.48 6.48
CA ASP A 174 -11.94 31.10 6.19
C ASP A 174 -10.70 30.21 5.94
N VAL A 175 -10.62 29.10 6.66
CA VAL A 175 -9.71 28.01 6.31
C VAL A 175 -10.22 27.37 5.02
N PRO A 176 -9.42 27.26 3.94
CA PRO A 176 -9.87 26.66 2.70
C PRO A 176 -10.10 25.16 2.92
N THR A 177 -11.37 24.77 2.93
CA THR A 177 -11.78 23.36 2.84
C THR A 177 -11.34 22.84 1.48
N ILE A 178 -10.30 22.00 1.45
CA ILE A 178 -9.86 21.30 0.25
C ILE A 178 -10.99 20.35 -0.17
N ARG A 179 -11.72 20.72 -1.22
CA ARG A 179 -12.68 19.84 -1.89
C ARG A 179 -11.89 18.73 -2.61
N PRO A 180 -12.34 17.47 -2.58
CA PRO A 180 -11.58 16.34 -3.11
C PRO A 180 -11.44 16.32 -4.64
N GLU A 181 -12.01 17.29 -5.36
CA GLU A 181 -12.06 17.27 -6.83
C GLU A 181 -10.79 17.76 -7.51
N SER A 182 -9.83 18.35 -6.80
CA SER A 182 -8.57 18.82 -7.41
C SER A 182 -7.52 17.72 -7.64
N LEU A 183 -7.84 16.46 -7.36
CA LEU A 183 -6.91 15.33 -7.52
C LEU A 183 -7.13 14.52 -8.81
N PHE A 184 -8.23 14.74 -9.53
CA PHE A 184 -8.49 14.09 -10.80
C PHE A 184 -8.50 15.13 -11.92
N GLY A 185 -7.42 15.17 -12.70
CA GLY A 185 -7.36 15.91 -13.95
C GLY A 185 -8.37 15.33 -14.95
N VAL A 186 -9.58 15.87 -14.96
CA VAL A 186 -10.56 15.66 -16.02
C VAL A 186 -10.42 16.82 -16.99
N THR A 187 -9.85 16.53 -18.16
CA THR A 187 -9.83 17.45 -19.29
C THR A 187 -11.26 17.55 -19.84
N GLU A 188 -11.97 18.63 -19.53
CA GLU A 188 -13.26 18.94 -20.18
C GLU A 188 -13.02 19.39 -21.63
N LEU A 189 -13.72 18.76 -22.57
CA LEU A 189 -13.85 19.23 -23.95
C LEU A 189 -14.72 20.51 -23.99
N PRO A 190 -14.46 21.47 -24.88
CA PRO A 190 -15.27 22.67 -25.02
C PRO A 190 -16.67 22.35 -25.59
N PRO A 191 -17.70 23.16 -25.25
CA PRO A 191 -19.08 22.93 -25.66
C PRO A 191 -19.32 23.32 -27.13
N ASP A 192 -20.10 22.50 -27.82
CA ASP A 192 -20.70 22.84 -29.13
C ASP A 192 -21.76 23.94 -28.91
N GLU A 193 -21.55 25.10 -29.53
CA GLU A 193 -22.59 26.13 -29.68
C GLU A 193 -23.52 25.73 -30.84
N ASP A 194 -24.81 25.60 -30.54
CA ASP A 194 -25.87 25.45 -31.53
C ASP A 194 -25.92 26.68 -32.46
N ASN A 195 -25.66 26.44 -33.76
CA ASN A 195 -26.40 27.02 -34.88
C ASN A 195 -26.34 26.11 -36.12
#